data_AF-A0A7C7VJZ8-F1
#
_entry.id   AF-A0A7C7VJZ8-F1
#
_cell.length_a   1.000
_cell.length_b   1.000
_cell.length_c   1.000
_cell.angle_alpha   90.00
_cell.angle_beta   90.00
_cell.angle_gamma   90.00
#
_symmetry.space_group_name_H-M   'P 1'
#
loop_
_entity.id
_entity.type
_entity.pdbx_description
1 polymer ?
#
loop_
_entity_poly.entity_id
_entity_poly.type
_entity_poly.pdbx_seq_one_letter_code
_entity_poly.pdbx_strand_id
1 'polypeptide(L)' 'AAYLGADFLCYVTPSEHLGLPSADDVKAGVIATRIAAHAADVARGLPGARDWDDRMSRFRRWPYRARARMWRAH' A
#
# COMPACT_ATOMS: atom_id res chain seq x y z
N ALA A 1 -10.78 -8.51 7.97
CA ALA A 1 -12.14 -7.93 7.91
C ALA A 1 -12.46 -7.39 6.50
N ALA A 2 -11.76 -6.38 5.98
CA ALA A 2 -12.09 -5.76 4.69
C ALA A 2 -12.13 -6.72 3.48
N TYR A 3 -11.18 -7.67 3.38
CA TYR A 3 -11.22 -8.70 2.34
C TYR A 3 -12.51 -9.54 2.38
N LEU A 4 -13.01 -9.83 3.59
CA LEU A 4 -14.22 -10.62 3.83
C LEU A 4 -15.51 -9.78 3.76
N GLY A 5 -15.44 -8.52 3.30
CA GLY A 5 -16.61 -7.69 3.06
C GLY A 5 -16.93 -6.64 4.14
N ALA A 6 -16.00 -6.35 5.06
CA ALA A 6 -16.18 -5.17 5.92
C ALA A 6 -15.98 -3.89 5.11
N ASP A 7 -16.99 -3.01 5.09
CA ASP A 7 -16.97 -1.75 4.35
C ASP A 7 -16.12 -0.66 5.03
N PHE A 8 -15.84 -0.82 6.33
CA PHE A 8 -15.08 0.14 7.12
C PHE A 8 -14.05 -0.53 8.02
N LEU A 9 -12.88 0.13 8.15
CA LEU A 9 -11.83 -0.24 9.08
C LEU A 9 -11.55 0.96 10.01
N CYS A 10 -11.85 0.81 11.30
CA CYS A 10 -11.31 1.71 12.32
C CYS A 10 -9.79 1.54 12.36
N TYR A 11 -9.05 2.65 12.32
CA TYR A 11 -7.60 2.58 12.48
C TYR A 11 -7.22 2.35 13.95
N VAL A 12 -6.09 1.69 14.13
CA VAL A 12 -5.49 1.46 15.45
C VAL A 12 -4.14 2.14 15.45
N THR A 13 -3.83 2.84 16.53
CA THR A 13 -2.54 3.56 16.65
C THR A 13 -1.50 2.68 17.35
N PRO A 14 -0.19 2.92 17.17
CA PRO A 14 0.84 2.21 17.93
C PRO A 14 0.70 2.34 19.45
N SER A 15 0.13 3.45 19.92
CA SER A 15 -0.13 3.73 21.34
C SER A 15 -1.39 3.05 21.88
N GLU A 16 -2.11 2.27 21.06
CA GLU A 16 -3.31 1.55 21.51
C GLU A 16 -2.97 0.69 22.74
N HIS A 17 -3.79 0.81 23.78
CA HIS A 17 -3.59 0.21 25.12
C HIS A 17 -2.40 0.74 25.94
N LEU A 18 -1.59 1.66 25.41
CA LEU A 18 -0.43 2.25 26.11
C LEU A 18 -0.70 3.68 26.59
N GLY A 19 -1.50 4.48 25.87
CA GLY A 19 -1.80 5.85 26.24
C GLY A 19 -2.47 6.66 25.12
N LEU A 20 -2.53 7.98 25.29
CA LEU A 20 -3.05 8.86 24.25
C LEU A 20 -2.05 8.96 23.08
N PRO A 21 -2.53 8.92 21.82
CA PRO A 21 -1.66 8.92 20.66
C PRO A 21 -1.05 10.30 20.42
N SER A 22 0.21 10.32 19.99
CA SER A 22 0.82 11.50 19.40
C SER A 22 0.32 11.74 17.96
N ALA A 23 0.65 12.89 17.37
CA ALA A 23 0.35 13.16 15.96
C ALA A 23 0.99 12.13 15.00
N ASP A 24 2.17 11.63 15.35
CA ASP A 24 2.87 10.61 14.56
C ASP A 24 2.20 9.24 14.68
N ASP A 25 1.68 8.90 15.86
CA ASP A 25 0.93 7.65 16.08
C ASP A 25 -0.38 7.64 15.29
N VAL A 26 -1.09 8.77 15.25
CA VAL A 26 -2.28 8.95 14.41
C VAL A 26 -1.93 8.76 12.94
N LYS A 27 -0.86 9.43 12.47
CA LYS A 27 -0.42 9.33 11.07
C LYS A 27 -0.04 7.90 10.70
N ALA A 28 0.67 7.19 11.59
CA ALA A 28 1.06 5.80 11.38
C ALA A 28 -0.17 4.89 11.28
N GLY A 29 -1.14 5.03 12.19
CA GLY A 29 -2.39 4.27 12.17
C GLY A 29 -3.18 4.49 10.88
N VAL A 30 -3.33 5.75 10.46
CA VAL A 30 -4.05 6.09 9.21
C VAL A 30 -3.34 5.50 7.98
N ILE A 31 -2.01 5.58 7.90
CA ILE A 31 -1.25 4.99 6.79
C ILE A 31 -1.43 3.46 6.77
N ALA A 32 -1.29 2.81 7.92
CA ALA A 32 -1.45 1.36 8.04
C ALA A 32 -2.85 0.90 7.60
N THR A 33 -3.91 1.56 8.07
CA THR A 33 -5.29 1.24 7.70
C THR A 33 -5.57 1.48 6.22
N ARG A 34 -5.01 2.55 5.62
CA ARG A 34 -5.13 2.80 4.18
C ARG A 34 -4.45 1.72 3.34
N ILE A 35 -3.28 1.24 3.75
CA ILE A 35 -2.59 0.13 3.08
C ILE A 35 -3.43 -1.15 3.20
N ALA A 36 -3.97 -1.45 4.38
CA ALA A 36 -4.80 -2.63 4.60
C ALA A 36 -6.10 -2.60 3.75
N ALA A 37 -6.75 -1.44 3.66
CA ALA A 37 -7.93 -1.26 2.82
C ALA A 37 -7.59 -1.50 1.33
N HIS A 38 -6.54 -0.84 0.82
CA HIS A 38 -6.10 -1.02 -0.56
C HIS A 38 -5.71 -2.48 -0.88
N ALA A 39 -4.99 -3.15 0.02
CA ALA A 39 -4.64 -4.55 -0.16
C ALA A 39 -5.89 -5.45 -0.24
N ALA A 40 -6.92 -5.16 0.55
CA ALA A 40 -8.20 -5.86 0.45
C ALA A 40 -8.92 -5.58 -0.87
N ASP A 41 -8.91 -4.34 -1.36
CA ASP A 41 -9.51 -3.97 -2.65
C ASP A 41 -8.85 -4.72 -3.82
N VAL A 42 -7.51 -4.79 -3.81
CA VAL A 42 -6.75 -5.56 -4.80
C VAL A 42 -7.05 -7.06 -4.68
N ALA A 43 -7.06 -7.61 -3.47
CA ALA A 43 -7.32 -9.04 -3.25
C ALA A 43 -8.76 -9.44 -3.66
N ARG A 44 -9.73 -8.54 -3.51
CA ARG A 44 -11.12 -8.72 -3.97
C ARG A 44 -11.29 -8.49 -5.47
N GLY A 45 -10.25 -8.04 -6.17
CA GLY A 45 -10.30 -7.78 -7.61
C GLY A 45 -11.20 -6.61 -7.98
N LEU A 46 -11.30 -5.58 -7.12
CA LEU A 46 -12.09 -4.40 -7.45
C LEU A 46 -11.51 -3.71 -8.71
N PRO A 47 -12.36 -3.28 -9.66
CA PRO A 47 -11.90 -2.62 -10.88
C PRO A 47 -11.02 -1.41 -10.57
N GLY A 48 -9.84 -1.36 -11.18
CA GLY A 48 -8.88 -0.25 -11.04
C GLY A 48 -8.04 -0.25 -9.76
N ALA A 49 -8.32 -1.12 -8.77
CA ALA A 49 -7.55 -1.15 -7.52
C ALA A 49 -6.06 -1.45 -7.78
N ARG A 50 -5.74 -2.39 -8.67
CA ARG A 50 -4.35 -2.76 -9.00
C ARG A 50 -3.62 -1.76 -9.89
N ASP A 51 -4.32 -0.83 -10.55
CA ASP A 51 -3.69 0.08 -11.52
C ASP A 51 -2.60 0.94 -10.89
N TRP A 52 -2.79 1.30 -9.61
CA TRP A 52 -1.80 2.05 -8.85
C TRP A 52 -0.51 1.24 -8.62
N ASP A 53 -0.64 -0.02 -8.19
CA ASP A 53 0.47 -0.95 -8.00
C ASP A 53 1.23 -1.22 -9.31
N ASP A 54 0.49 -1.40 -10.40
CA ASP A 54 1.08 -1.66 -11.72
C ASP A 54 1.83 -0.43 -12.23
N ARG A 55 1.28 0.77 -12.02
CA ARG A 55 1.96 2.03 -12.37
C ARG A 55 3.24 2.19 -11.56
N MET A 56 3.18 2.01 -10.24
CA MET A 56 4.35 2.03 -9.35
C MET A 56 5.41 0.99 -9.76
N SER A 57 4.98 -0.24 -10.05
CA SER A 57 5.87 -1.35 -10.44
C SER A 57 6.56 -1.11 -11.77
N ARG A 58 5.86 -0.52 -12.76
CA ARG A 58 6.47 -0.09 -14.03
C ARG A 58 7.60 0.93 -13.80
N PHE A 59 7.37 1.92 -12.93
CA PHE A 59 8.41 2.91 -12.59
C PHE A 59 9.58 2.30 -11.82
N ARG A 60 9.33 1.39 -10.87
CA ARG A 60 10.40 0.63 -10.18
C ARG A 60 11.24 -0.21 -11.14
N ARG A 61 10.63 -0.81 -12.18
CA ARG A 61 11.32 -1.64 -13.18
C ARG A 61 12.13 -0.81 -14.19
N TRP A 62 11.74 0.43 -14.46
CA TRP A 62 12.34 1.27 -15.51
C TRP A 62 13.88 1.41 -15.40
N PRO A 63 14.47 1.75 -14.23
CA PRO A 63 15.92 1.85 -14.09
C PRO A 63 16.66 0.56 -14.43
N TYR A 64 16.11 -0.60 -14.04
CA TYR A 64 16.70 -1.91 -14.32
C TYR A 64 16.64 -2.24 -15.81
N ARG A 65 15.56 -1.89 -16.50
CA ARG A 65 15.43 -2.09 -17.95
C ARG A 65 16.37 -1.20 -18.75
N ALA A 66 16.50 0.07 -18.38
CA ALA A 66 17.45 0.98 -19.02
C ALA A 66 18.88 0.48 -18.88
N ARG A 67 19.26 0.04 -17.67
CA ARG A 67 20.56 -0.57 -17.40
C ARG A 67 20.75 -1.87 -18.20
N ALA A 68 19.82 -2.81 -18.15
CA ALA A 68 19.94 -4.09 -18.87
C ALA A 68 20.01 -3.93 -20.40
N ARG A 69 19.43 -2.86 -20.97
CA ARG A 69 19.57 -2.54 -22.40
C ARG A 69 20.98 -2.04 -22.74
N MET A 70 21.57 -1.21 -21.88
CA MET A 70 22.95 -0.73 -22.05
C MET A 70 23.96 -1.89 -22.02
N TRP A 71 23.75 -2.87 -21.14
CA TRP A 71 24.63 -4.05 -21.04
C TRP A 71 24.54 -5.03 -22.22
N ARG A 72 23.46 -5.03 -23.00
CA ARG A 72 23.30 -5.91 -24.19
C ARG A 72 23.80 -5.26 -25.48
N ALA A 73 24.21 -4.00 -25.44
CA ALA A 73 24.75 -3.27 -26.57
C ALA A 73 26.29 -3.37 -26.66
N HIS A 74 26.91 -4.13 -25.74
CA HIS A 74 28.31 -4.53 -25.71
C HIS A 74 28.39 -6.05 -25.87
#